data_AF-A0A956F4T3-F1
#
_entry.id   AF-A0A956F4T3-F1
#
_cell.length_a   1.000
_cell.length_b   1.000
_cell.length_c   1.000
_cell.angle_alpha   90.00
_cell.angle_beta   90.00
_cell.angle_gamma   90.00
#
_symmetry.space_group_name_H-M   'P 1'
#
loop_
_entity.id
_entity.type
_entity.pdbx_description
1 polymer ?
#
loop_
_entity_poly.entity_id
_entity_poly.type
_entity_poly.pdbx_seq_one_letter_code
_entity_poly.pdbx_strand_id
1 'polypeptide(L)'
;MSELGQAASKIGEKIVDILDIFDLSFFISGAVGIGAAMVAFPDTFLPLIGTGPDDETSGAVLFGLVLGSYVIGLVCFSIGRPLRDRLQRIRERLGQTTSSYDVFARALEEHFRGAEDAQSKAAFKRLFGYDVDAGSRAAYVQAYTRMWAHVRSFPELSESFTLLKRYWILAASYDGIATALLLWAFPVWLRLPAEGSPITPILLSAGLVIASLFCMVRAQLYKRYQIEEIVATVAHWLVLVGRPRLLEIDKGDVELQELRRGSTATVPDQPS
;
A
#
# COMPACT_ATOMS: atom_id res chain seq x y z
N MET A 1 -3.58 -0.91 -41.26
CA MET A 1 -2.45 -1.18 -40.34
C MET A 1 -2.25 -0.07 -39.28
N SER A 2 -2.82 1.13 -39.43
CA SER A 2 -2.71 2.23 -38.45
C SER A 2 -3.49 2.03 -37.14
N GLU A 3 -4.66 1.38 -37.19
CA GLU A 3 -5.50 1.18 -35.99
C GLU A 3 -4.93 0.14 -35.02
N LEU A 4 -4.28 -0.91 -35.53
CA LEU A 4 -3.57 -1.91 -34.72
C LEU A 4 -2.35 -1.31 -34.01
N GLY A 5 -1.64 -0.37 -34.67
CA GLY A 5 -0.54 0.37 -34.06
C GLY A 5 -0.99 1.34 -32.97
N GLN A 6 -2.11 2.03 -33.17
CA GLN A 6 -2.69 2.91 -32.15
C GLN A 6 -3.28 2.13 -30.96
N ALA A 7 -3.90 0.98 -31.20
CA ALA A 7 -4.38 0.09 -30.15
C ALA A 7 -3.21 -0.50 -29.35
N ALA A 8 -2.15 -0.95 -30.02
CA ALA A 8 -0.93 -1.44 -29.36
C ALA A 8 -0.20 -0.33 -28.59
N SER A 9 -0.17 0.91 -29.10
CA SER A 9 0.41 2.06 -28.39
C SER A 9 -0.40 2.42 -27.14
N LYS A 10 -1.74 2.44 -27.21
CA LYS A 10 -2.60 2.69 -26.05
C LYS A 10 -2.55 1.56 -25.02
N ILE A 11 -2.45 0.31 -25.47
CA ILE A 11 -2.24 -0.84 -24.59
C ILE A 11 -0.84 -0.79 -23.98
N GLY A 12 0.17 -0.38 -24.75
CA GLY A 12 1.54 -0.15 -24.30
C GLY A 12 1.62 0.94 -23.24
N GLU A 13 1.03 2.11 -23.46
CA GLU A 13 0.95 3.21 -22.49
C GLU A 13 0.21 2.77 -21.22
N LYS A 14 -0.87 2.00 -21.33
CA LYS A 14 -1.57 1.45 -20.16
C LYS A 14 -0.78 0.37 -19.43
N ILE A 15 -0.07 -0.49 -20.16
CA ILE A 15 0.80 -1.52 -19.57
C ILE A 15 2.00 -0.85 -18.91
N VAL A 16 2.57 0.18 -19.52
CA VAL A 16 3.60 1.04 -18.93
C VAL A 16 3.03 1.68 -17.67
N ASP A 17 1.89 2.37 -17.68
CA ASP A 17 1.26 2.95 -16.48
C ASP A 17 0.91 1.94 -15.36
N ILE A 18 0.67 0.67 -15.72
CA ILE A 18 0.39 -0.43 -14.79
C ILE A 18 1.69 -1.03 -14.22
N LEU A 19 2.72 -1.20 -15.05
CA LEU A 19 4.06 -1.65 -14.67
C LEU A 19 4.90 -0.53 -14.02
N ASP A 20 4.57 0.75 -14.24
CA ASP A 20 5.56 1.84 -14.15
C ASP A 20 5.99 2.16 -12.73
N ILE A 21 5.12 1.91 -11.76
CA ILE A 21 5.38 2.40 -10.41
C ILE A 21 5.39 1.29 -9.37
N PHE A 22 4.50 0.30 -9.43
CA PHE A 22 4.56 -0.84 -8.51
C PHE A 22 5.67 -1.81 -8.86
N ASP A 23 5.78 -2.19 -10.13
CA ASP A 23 6.77 -3.18 -10.52
C ASP A 23 8.17 -2.58 -10.50
N LEU A 24 8.33 -1.28 -10.76
CA LEU A 24 9.61 -0.58 -10.60
C LEU A 24 10.18 -0.71 -9.18
N SER A 25 9.33 -0.65 -8.16
CA SER A 25 9.77 -0.84 -6.76
C SER A 25 10.38 -2.23 -6.51
N PHE A 26 9.81 -3.25 -7.15
CA PHE A 26 10.31 -4.61 -7.10
C PHE A 26 11.57 -4.77 -7.95
N PHE A 27 11.64 -4.18 -9.14
CA PHE A 27 12.87 -4.17 -9.95
C PHE A 27 14.05 -3.53 -9.21
N ILE A 28 13.86 -2.39 -8.54
CA ILE A 28 14.94 -1.72 -7.80
C ILE A 28 15.46 -2.61 -6.66
N SER A 29 14.57 -3.08 -5.79
CA SER A 29 14.97 -3.94 -4.66
C SER A 29 15.54 -5.29 -5.13
N GLY A 30 15.00 -5.82 -6.22
CA GLY A 30 15.47 -7.00 -6.92
C GLY A 30 16.86 -6.87 -7.50
N ALA A 31 17.14 -5.79 -8.22
CA ALA A 31 18.45 -5.50 -8.79
C ALA A 31 19.51 -5.35 -7.68
N VAL A 32 19.17 -4.67 -6.58
CA VAL A 32 20.05 -4.59 -5.39
C VAL A 32 20.30 -6.00 -4.81
N GLY A 33 19.27 -6.85 -4.75
CA GLY A 33 19.38 -8.24 -4.28
C GLY A 33 20.21 -9.13 -5.21
N ILE A 34 20.04 -9.02 -6.52
CA ILE A 34 20.87 -9.70 -7.53
C ILE A 34 22.31 -9.26 -7.38
N GLY A 35 22.57 -7.96 -7.22
CA GLY A 35 23.91 -7.44 -6.96
C GLY A 35 24.57 -8.13 -5.76
N ALA A 36 23.84 -8.31 -4.66
CA ALA A 36 24.33 -9.05 -3.49
C ALA A 36 24.68 -10.50 -3.84
N ALA A 37 23.82 -11.19 -4.61
CA ALA A 37 24.03 -12.57 -5.02
C ALA A 37 25.23 -12.72 -5.97
N MET A 38 25.40 -11.79 -6.92
CA MET A 38 26.52 -11.76 -7.85
C MET A 38 27.85 -11.57 -7.12
N VAL A 39 27.90 -10.70 -6.12
CA VAL A 39 29.10 -10.50 -5.28
C VAL A 39 29.37 -11.71 -4.39
N ALA A 40 28.33 -12.36 -3.86
CA ALA A 40 28.50 -13.56 -3.04
C ALA A 40 29.03 -14.76 -3.86
N PHE A 41 28.52 -14.92 -5.08
CA PHE A 41 28.75 -16.08 -5.96
C PHE A 41 29.23 -15.69 -7.37
N PRO A 42 30.36 -14.94 -7.51
CA PRO A 42 30.89 -14.51 -8.80
C PRO A 42 31.13 -15.68 -9.76
N ASP A 43 31.61 -16.82 -9.27
CA ASP A 43 31.91 -18.00 -10.10
C ASP A 43 30.66 -18.60 -10.76
N THR A 44 29.47 -18.38 -10.18
CA THR A 44 28.19 -18.81 -10.73
C THR A 44 27.62 -17.77 -11.70
N PHE A 45 27.75 -16.49 -11.38
CA PHE A 45 27.07 -15.40 -12.11
C PHE A 45 27.89 -14.79 -13.24
N LEU A 46 29.22 -14.64 -13.09
CA LEU A 46 30.07 -14.03 -14.12
C LEU A 46 30.08 -14.84 -15.44
N PRO A 47 30.19 -16.18 -15.44
CA PRO A 47 30.11 -16.95 -16.68
C PRO A 47 28.75 -16.84 -17.38
N LEU A 48 27.68 -16.58 -16.62
CA LEU A 48 26.32 -16.47 -17.16
C LEU A 48 26.10 -15.15 -17.92
N ILE A 49 26.85 -14.10 -17.58
CA ILE A 49 26.64 -12.75 -18.13
C ILE A 49 27.51 -12.49 -19.37
N GLY A 50 28.56 -13.30 -19.59
CA GLY A 50 29.52 -13.11 -20.66
C GLY A 50 30.39 -11.89 -20.37
N THR A 51 31.53 -12.10 -19.71
CA THR A 51 32.44 -11.00 -19.33
C THR A 51 33.61 -10.83 -20.30
N GLY A 52 33.61 -11.53 -21.44
CA GLY A 52 34.61 -11.38 -22.49
C GLY A 52 34.39 -10.09 -23.31
N PRO A 53 35.45 -9.45 -23.83
CA PRO A 53 35.33 -8.26 -24.68
C PRO A 53 34.55 -8.50 -25.99
N ASP A 54 34.37 -9.76 -26.40
CA ASP A 54 33.64 -10.17 -27.62
C ASP A 54 32.33 -10.93 -27.32
N ASP A 55 31.93 -11.08 -26.05
CA ASP A 55 30.72 -11.81 -25.67
C ASP A 55 29.51 -10.87 -25.66
N GLU A 56 28.67 -10.95 -26.70
CA GLU A 56 27.34 -10.36 -26.64
C GLU A 56 26.50 -11.06 -25.57
N THR A 57 26.02 -10.30 -24.58
CA THR A 57 25.08 -10.82 -23.58
C THR A 57 23.84 -11.33 -24.29
N SER A 58 23.62 -12.65 -24.24
CA SER A 58 22.45 -13.28 -24.86
C SER A 58 21.16 -12.64 -24.36
N GLY A 59 20.20 -12.39 -25.27
CA GLY A 59 18.89 -11.86 -24.91
C GLY A 59 18.16 -12.69 -23.85
N ALA A 60 18.43 -13.99 -23.76
CA ALA A 60 17.91 -14.86 -22.72
C ALA A 60 18.47 -14.52 -21.32
N VAL A 61 19.74 -14.13 -21.23
CA VAL A 61 20.38 -13.70 -19.98
C VAL A 61 19.79 -12.37 -19.52
N LEU A 62 19.66 -11.40 -20.44
CA LEU A 62 19.03 -10.12 -20.14
C LEU A 62 17.58 -10.32 -19.65
N PHE A 63 16.80 -11.14 -20.35
CA PHE A 63 15.44 -11.49 -19.93
C PHE A 63 15.43 -12.16 -18.54
N GLY A 64 16.36 -13.08 -18.29
CA GLY A 64 16.52 -13.75 -17.00
C GLY A 64 16.88 -12.80 -15.86
N LEU A 65 17.73 -11.80 -16.10
CA LEU A 65 18.08 -10.77 -15.12
C LEU A 65 16.89 -9.85 -14.81
N VAL A 66 16.15 -9.43 -15.84
CA VAL A 66 14.93 -8.63 -15.67
C VAL A 66 13.89 -9.42 -14.88
N LEU A 67 13.52 -10.62 -15.33
CA LEU A 67 12.55 -11.45 -14.62
C LEU A 67 13.03 -11.84 -13.21
N GLY A 68 14.30 -12.19 -13.07
CA GLY A 68 14.92 -12.54 -11.80
C GLY A 68 14.89 -11.39 -10.81
N SER A 69 15.19 -10.16 -11.25
CA SER A 69 15.12 -8.99 -10.38
C SER A 69 13.69 -8.75 -9.92
N TYR A 70 12.69 -8.87 -10.80
CA TYR A 70 11.30 -8.77 -10.40
C TYR A 70 10.91 -9.77 -9.30
N VAL A 71 11.23 -11.06 -9.50
CA VAL A 71 10.91 -12.14 -8.54
C VAL A 71 11.64 -11.95 -7.21
N ILE A 72 12.93 -11.62 -7.24
CA ILE A 72 13.71 -11.35 -6.03
C ILE A 72 13.17 -10.11 -5.31
N GLY A 73 12.76 -9.08 -6.06
CA GLY A 73 12.10 -7.89 -5.52
C GLY A 73 10.82 -8.18 -4.77
N LEU A 74 9.96 -9.03 -5.34
CA LEU A 74 8.73 -9.50 -4.67
C LEU A 74 9.04 -10.25 -3.38
N VAL A 75 10.08 -11.11 -3.38
CA VAL A 75 10.54 -11.81 -2.17
C VAL A 75 11.02 -10.81 -1.12
N CYS A 76 11.89 -9.87 -1.49
CA CYS A 76 12.39 -8.81 -0.61
C CYS A 76 11.24 -7.99 0.01
N PHE A 77 10.26 -7.59 -0.80
CA PHE A 77 9.08 -6.89 -0.34
C PHE A 77 8.23 -7.73 0.64
N SER A 78 8.00 -9.00 0.31
CA SER A 78 7.19 -9.92 1.14
C SER A 78 7.78 -10.13 2.53
N ILE A 79 9.11 -10.09 2.65
CA ILE A 79 9.86 -10.21 3.92
C ILE A 79 9.92 -8.85 4.64
N GLY A 80 10.09 -7.76 3.89
CA GLY A 80 10.25 -6.42 4.44
C GLY A 80 9.03 -5.94 5.22
N ARG A 81 7.82 -6.21 4.73
CA ARG A 81 6.58 -5.78 5.40
C ARG A 81 6.40 -6.40 6.79
N PRO A 82 6.49 -7.73 6.99
CA PRO A 82 6.51 -8.34 8.32
C PRO A 82 7.63 -7.80 9.22
N LEU A 83 8.81 -7.54 8.68
CA LEU A 83 9.94 -7.02 9.44
C LEU A 83 9.66 -5.61 9.96
N ARG A 84 9.12 -4.74 9.10
CA ARG A 84 8.67 -3.39 9.44
C ARG A 84 7.55 -3.42 10.50
N ASP A 85 6.59 -4.33 10.38
CA ASP A 85 5.49 -4.47 11.34
C ASP A 85 5.98 -5.01 12.69
N ARG A 86 6.99 -5.89 12.70
CA ARG A 86 7.66 -6.36 13.94
C ARG A 86 8.43 -5.22 14.60
N LEU A 87 9.20 -4.46 13.82
CA LEU A 87 9.92 -3.29 14.33
C LEU A 87 8.96 -2.26 14.94
N GLN A 88 7.83 -2.00 14.28
CA GLN A 88 6.79 -1.13 14.81
C GLN A 88 6.24 -1.65 16.14
N ARG A 89 5.91 -2.94 16.23
CA ARG A 89 5.43 -3.53 17.51
C ARG A 89 6.45 -3.40 18.64
N ILE A 90 7.74 -3.52 18.34
CA ILE A 90 8.80 -3.31 19.33
C ILE A 90 8.81 -1.85 19.77
N ARG A 91 8.76 -0.90 18.83
CA ARG A 91 8.72 0.55 19.16
C ARG A 91 7.47 0.97 19.92
N GLU A 92 6.32 0.37 19.61
CA GLU A 92 5.06 0.53 20.36
C GLU A 92 5.22 0.02 21.79
N ARG A 93 5.82 -1.16 22.00
CA ARG A 93 6.11 -1.69 23.35
C ARG A 93 7.09 -0.82 24.14
N LEU A 94 7.99 -0.14 23.45
CA LEU A 94 8.92 0.82 24.04
C LEU A 94 8.31 2.21 24.28
N GLY A 95 7.02 2.41 23.96
CA GLY A 95 6.32 3.69 24.16
C GLY A 95 6.76 4.81 23.20
N GLN A 96 7.50 4.48 22.14
CA GLN A 96 8.15 5.49 21.28
C GLN A 96 7.28 5.92 20.09
N THR A 97 6.23 5.18 19.74
CA THR A 97 5.44 5.45 18.53
C THR A 97 3.95 5.18 18.73
N THR A 98 3.12 6.05 18.15
CA THR A 98 1.68 5.85 17.99
C THR A 98 1.38 4.69 17.04
N SER A 99 0.39 3.88 17.41
CA SER A 99 -0.13 2.79 16.60
C SER A 99 -0.82 3.34 15.35
N SER A 100 -0.85 2.56 14.27
CA SER A 100 -1.63 2.92 13.06
C SER A 100 -3.10 3.16 13.38
N TYR A 101 -3.63 2.45 14.40
CA TYR A 101 -4.98 2.69 14.92
C TYR A 101 -5.12 4.08 15.52
N ASP A 102 -4.14 4.54 16.32
CA ASP A 102 -4.22 5.85 16.97
C ASP A 102 -4.20 6.97 15.94
N VAL A 103 -3.40 6.81 14.88
CA VAL A 103 -3.35 7.77 13.75
C VAL A 103 -4.72 7.83 13.06
N PHE A 104 -5.32 6.67 12.76
CA PHE A 104 -6.64 6.60 12.16
C PHE A 104 -7.73 7.22 13.05
N ALA A 105 -7.74 6.87 14.34
CA ALA A 105 -8.71 7.37 15.30
C ALA A 105 -8.60 8.89 15.48
N ARG A 106 -7.36 9.42 15.55
CA ARG A 106 -7.12 10.87 15.62
C ARG A 106 -7.57 11.58 14.36
N ALA A 107 -7.23 11.07 13.18
CA ALA A 107 -7.66 11.66 11.92
C ALA A 107 -9.20 11.69 11.83
N LEU A 108 -9.88 10.63 12.27
CA LEU A 108 -11.34 10.62 12.36
C LEU A 108 -11.85 11.65 13.39
N GLU A 109 -11.29 11.68 14.60
CA GLU A 109 -11.72 12.64 15.62
C GLU A 109 -11.56 14.08 15.12
N GLU A 110 -10.45 14.39 14.43
CA GLU A 110 -10.17 15.72 13.87
C GLU A 110 -11.17 16.11 12.78
N HIS A 111 -11.49 15.21 11.86
CA HIS A 111 -12.42 15.49 10.76
C HIS A 111 -13.90 15.47 11.15
N PHE A 112 -14.26 14.76 12.22
CA PHE A 112 -15.63 14.66 12.74
C PHE A 112 -15.84 15.48 14.04
N ARG A 113 -14.94 16.44 14.34
CA ARG A 113 -15.00 17.25 15.56
C ARG A 113 -16.04 18.38 15.46
N GLY A 114 -17.23 18.12 15.98
CA GLY A 114 -18.29 19.11 16.18
C GLY A 114 -19.62 18.43 16.47
N ALA A 115 -20.40 18.95 17.43
CA ALA A 115 -21.72 18.39 17.79
C ALA A 115 -22.73 18.40 16.63
N GLU A 116 -22.46 19.14 15.55
CA GLU A 116 -23.27 19.19 14.32
C GLU A 116 -23.09 17.97 13.41
N ASP A 117 -22.12 17.09 13.68
CA ASP A 117 -21.71 16.02 12.76
C ASP A 117 -22.26 14.62 13.12
N ALA A 118 -23.24 14.55 14.03
CA ALA A 118 -23.87 13.28 14.44
C ALA A 118 -24.43 12.50 13.24
N GLN A 119 -24.96 13.20 12.23
CA GLN A 119 -25.44 12.59 11.00
C GLN A 119 -24.30 12.00 10.16
N SER A 120 -23.17 12.69 10.05
CA SER A 120 -22.01 12.19 9.30
C SER A 120 -21.36 11.01 10.02
N LYS A 121 -21.27 11.04 11.36
CA LYS A 121 -20.83 9.87 12.14
C LYS A 121 -21.75 8.66 11.93
N ALA A 122 -23.07 8.86 11.91
CA ALA A 122 -24.03 7.79 11.63
C ALA A 122 -23.91 7.25 10.20
N ALA A 123 -23.76 8.14 9.20
CA ALA A 123 -23.53 7.78 7.81
C ALA A 123 -22.21 7.02 7.62
N PHE A 124 -21.14 7.46 8.27
CA PHE A 124 -19.84 6.78 8.27
C PHE A 124 -19.96 5.38 8.87
N LYS A 125 -20.64 5.24 10.01
CA LYS A 125 -20.92 3.94 10.64
C LYS A 125 -21.72 3.03 9.72
N ARG A 126 -22.75 3.55 9.03
CA ARG A 126 -23.56 2.77 8.08
C ARG A 126 -22.75 2.27 6.89
N LEU A 127 -21.91 3.12 6.31
CA LEU A 127 -21.13 2.81 5.11
C LEU A 127 -19.90 1.94 5.39
N PHE A 128 -19.16 2.25 6.46
CA PHE A 128 -17.87 1.62 6.74
C PHE A 128 -17.92 0.64 7.92
N GLY A 129 -19.02 0.60 8.67
CA GLY A 129 -19.20 -0.30 9.83
C GLY A 129 -18.31 0.05 11.02
N TYR A 130 -17.87 1.31 11.10
CA TYR A 130 -16.98 1.79 12.15
C TYR A 130 -17.66 2.88 12.95
N ASP A 131 -17.71 2.70 14.27
CA ASP A 131 -18.19 3.72 15.20
C ASP A 131 -17.03 4.66 15.55
N VAL A 132 -17.18 5.96 15.28
CA VAL A 132 -16.12 6.95 15.54
C VAL A 132 -15.88 7.11 17.04
N ASP A 133 -16.93 6.98 17.87
CA ASP A 133 -16.86 7.23 19.31
C ASP A 133 -16.56 5.95 20.11
N ALA A 134 -17.03 4.78 19.63
CA ALA A 134 -16.86 3.48 20.29
C ALA A 134 -15.91 2.52 19.54
N GLY A 135 -15.16 3.03 18.56
CA GLY A 135 -14.34 2.25 17.65
C GLY A 135 -13.31 1.35 18.35
N SER A 136 -12.94 0.26 17.69
CA SER A 136 -11.94 -0.68 18.19
C SER A 136 -10.86 -0.97 17.14
N ARG A 137 -9.70 -1.45 17.61
CA ARG A 137 -8.59 -1.87 16.74
C ARG A 137 -9.00 -2.96 15.74
N ALA A 138 -9.94 -3.83 16.11
CA ALA A 138 -10.46 -4.87 15.21
C ALA A 138 -11.35 -4.28 14.11
N ALA A 139 -12.21 -3.32 14.47
CA ALA A 139 -13.09 -2.64 13.51
C ALA A 139 -12.30 -1.75 12.54
N TYR A 140 -11.17 -1.17 12.96
CA TYR A 140 -10.30 -0.33 12.14
C TYR A 140 -9.88 -1.00 10.83
N VAL A 141 -9.42 -2.26 10.88
CA VAL A 141 -8.91 -2.94 9.67
C VAL A 141 -10.01 -3.05 8.62
N GLN A 142 -11.23 -3.40 9.03
CA GLN A 142 -12.38 -3.53 8.14
C GLN A 142 -12.79 -2.17 7.57
N ALA A 143 -12.84 -1.14 8.40
CA ALA A 143 -13.16 0.23 8.01
C ALA A 143 -12.17 0.73 6.96
N TYR A 144 -10.87 0.62 7.25
CA TYR A 144 -9.78 1.02 6.36
C TYR A 144 -9.86 0.30 5.00
N THR A 145 -10.09 -1.02 4.99
CA THR A 145 -10.26 -1.77 3.75
C THR A 145 -11.48 -1.31 2.95
N ARG A 146 -12.61 -1.03 3.60
CA ARG A 146 -13.82 -0.52 2.93
C ARG A 146 -13.61 0.88 2.37
N MET A 147 -12.90 1.75 3.07
CA MET A 147 -12.54 3.09 2.59
C MET A 147 -11.66 3.00 1.35
N TRP A 148 -10.70 2.07 1.31
CA TRP A 148 -9.89 1.80 0.11
C TRP A 148 -10.73 1.38 -1.08
N ALA A 149 -11.66 0.44 -0.86
CA ALA A 149 -12.59 0.02 -1.91
C ALA A 149 -13.46 1.18 -2.39
N HIS A 150 -13.92 2.03 -1.47
CA HIS A 150 -14.71 3.22 -1.77
C HIS A 150 -13.91 4.21 -2.64
N VAL A 151 -12.76 4.69 -2.19
CA VAL A 151 -11.96 5.68 -2.93
C VAL A 151 -11.57 5.17 -4.33
N ARG A 152 -11.34 3.86 -4.49
CA ARG A 152 -11.07 3.25 -5.80
C ARG A 152 -12.29 3.21 -6.74
N SER A 153 -13.49 3.12 -6.19
CA SER A 153 -14.72 2.88 -6.97
C SER A 153 -15.39 4.16 -7.48
N PHE A 154 -15.11 5.31 -6.85
CA PHE A 154 -15.70 6.60 -7.21
C PHE A 154 -14.76 7.42 -8.10
N PRO A 155 -15.11 7.69 -9.37
CA PRO A 155 -14.26 8.46 -10.29
C PRO A 155 -13.91 9.86 -9.79
N GLU A 156 -14.80 10.48 -9.02
CA GLU A 156 -14.61 11.80 -8.41
C GLU A 156 -13.46 11.82 -7.39
N LEU A 157 -13.04 10.66 -6.88
CA LEU A 157 -11.94 10.51 -5.92
C LEU A 157 -10.64 10.03 -6.57
N SER A 158 -10.55 10.07 -7.91
CA SER A 158 -9.41 9.55 -8.68
C SER A 158 -8.09 10.28 -8.39
N GLU A 159 -8.13 11.57 -8.10
CA GLU A 159 -6.94 12.36 -7.73
C GLU A 159 -6.38 11.91 -6.38
N SER A 160 -7.22 11.84 -5.34
CA SER A 160 -6.85 11.30 -4.02
C SER A 160 -6.39 9.85 -4.12
N PHE A 161 -7.05 9.03 -4.94
CA PHE A 161 -6.62 7.65 -5.18
C PHE A 161 -5.21 7.57 -5.78
N THR A 162 -4.88 8.47 -6.71
CA THR A 162 -3.54 8.55 -7.32
C THR A 162 -2.47 8.87 -6.28
N LEU A 163 -2.74 9.82 -5.37
CA LEU A 163 -1.83 10.16 -4.27
C LEU A 163 -1.67 8.99 -3.29
N LEU A 164 -2.77 8.36 -2.89
CA LEU A 164 -2.77 7.18 -2.03
C LEU A 164 -1.99 6.01 -2.65
N LYS A 165 -2.15 5.79 -3.97
CA LYS A 165 -1.38 4.81 -4.75
C LYS A 165 0.11 5.12 -4.59
N ARG A 166 0.55 6.37 -4.78
CA ARG A 166 1.96 6.78 -4.63
C ARG A 166 2.51 6.51 -3.24
N TYR A 167 1.76 6.79 -2.17
CA TYR A 167 2.21 6.45 -0.81
C TYR A 167 2.34 4.95 -0.61
N TRP A 168 1.41 4.14 -1.14
CA TRP A 168 1.51 2.68 -1.07
C TRP A 168 2.75 2.16 -1.79
N ILE A 169 3.03 2.68 -2.99
CA ILE A 169 4.23 2.37 -3.78
C ILE A 169 5.47 2.66 -2.94
N LEU A 170 5.61 3.89 -2.47
CA LEU A 170 6.83 4.33 -1.78
C LEU A 170 7.07 3.47 -0.54
N ALA A 171 6.00 3.15 0.22
CA ALA A 171 6.10 2.23 1.34
C ALA A 171 6.59 0.84 0.89
N ALA A 172 6.09 0.30 -0.22
CA ALA A 172 6.53 -0.98 -0.77
C ALA A 172 7.99 -0.97 -1.25
N SER A 173 8.43 0.10 -1.94
CA SER A 173 9.82 0.29 -2.36
C SER A 173 10.77 0.26 -1.17
N TYR A 174 10.46 1.01 -0.11
CA TYR A 174 11.29 1.05 1.08
C TYR A 174 11.27 -0.29 1.84
N ASP A 175 10.15 -1.01 1.88
CA ASP A 175 10.08 -2.36 2.45
C ASP A 175 11.02 -3.33 1.69
N GLY A 176 11.00 -3.29 0.36
CA GLY A 176 11.85 -4.13 -0.49
C GLY A 176 13.34 -3.79 -0.35
N ILE A 177 13.69 -2.49 -0.45
CA ILE A 177 15.07 -2.02 -0.32
C ILE A 177 15.63 -2.34 1.07
N ALA A 178 14.84 -2.17 2.13
CA ALA A 178 15.28 -2.50 3.48
C ALA A 178 15.73 -3.96 3.59
N THR A 179 14.99 -4.89 2.99
CA THR A 179 15.35 -6.32 2.98
C THR A 179 16.55 -6.58 2.08
N ALA A 180 16.60 -5.97 0.89
CA ALA A 180 17.73 -6.13 -0.03
C ALA A 180 19.06 -5.67 0.62
N LEU A 181 19.05 -4.58 1.38
CA LEU A 181 20.21 -4.11 2.16
C LEU A 181 20.65 -5.11 3.24
N LEU A 182 19.71 -5.84 3.86
CA LEU A 182 20.07 -6.90 4.81
C LEU A 182 20.67 -8.12 4.10
N LEU A 183 20.22 -8.44 2.89
CA LEU A 183 20.82 -9.51 2.09
C LEU A 183 22.30 -9.22 1.77
N TRP A 184 22.67 -7.95 1.59
CA TRP A 184 24.05 -7.52 1.40
C TRP A 184 24.99 -7.83 2.58
N ALA A 185 24.46 -8.09 3.78
CA ALA A 185 25.30 -8.56 4.88
C ALA A 185 25.99 -9.89 4.54
N PHE A 186 25.34 -10.77 3.78
CA PHE A 186 25.90 -12.07 3.41
C PHE A 186 27.20 -11.97 2.58
N PRO A 187 27.24 -11.31 1.41
CA PRO A 187 28.49 -11.15 0.65
C PRO A 187 29.56 -10.36 1.42
N VAL A 188 29.16 -9.37 2.22
CA VAL A 188 30.08 -8.61 3.07
C VAL A 188 30.86 -9.52 4.01
N TRP A 189 30.19 -10.49 4.65
CA TRP A 189 30.85 -11.44 5.54
C TRP A 189 31.52 -12.62 4.80
N LEU A 190 31.03 -12.98 3.61
CA LEU A 190 31.58 -14.11 2.87
C LEU A 190 32.91 -13.76 2.17
N ARG A 191 33.04 -12.56 1.59
CA ARG A 191 34.15 -12.21 0.70
C ARG A 191 35.13 -11.20 1.29
N LEU A 192 34.69 -10.18 2.02
CA LEU A 192 35.59 -9.13 2.52
C LEU A 192 36.60 -9.56 3.60
N PRO A 193 36.31 -10.53 4.50
CA PRO A 193 37.31 -10.98 5.48
C PRO A 193 38.54 -11.64 4.84
N ALA A 194 38.43 -12.12 3.59
CA ALA A 194 39.54 -12.75 2.89
C ALA A 194 40.58 -11.73 2.37
N GLU A 195 40.22 -10.45 2.25
CA GLU A 195 41.03 -9.44 1.55
C GLU A 195 41.44 -8.23 2.43
N GLY A 196 41.02 -8.16 3.71
CA GLY A 196 41.25 -6.95 4.51
C GLY A 196 41.11 -7.08 6.02
N SER A 197 41.04 -5.91 6.69
CA SER A 197 40.87 -5.80 8.15
C SER A 197 39.50 -6.33 8.60
N PRO A 198 39.41 -7.08 9.72
CA PRO A 198 38.14 -7.59 10.26
C PRO A 198 37.16 -6.49 10.68
N ILE A 199 37.63 -5.25 10.81
CA ILE A 199 36.79 -4.10 11.17
C ILE A 199 35.90 -3.66 9.99
N THR A 200 36.39 -3.78 8.76
CA THR A 200 35.66 -3.35 7.55
C THR A 200 34.29 -4.03 7.38
N PRO A 201 34.16 -5.37 7.45
CA PRO A 201 32.86 -6.03 7.31
C PRO A 201 31.89 -5.68 8.45
N ILE A 202 32.40 -5.42 9.67
CA ILE A 202 31.58 -4.97 10.80
C ILE A 202 30.98 -3.59 10.50
N LEU A 203 31.81 -2.62 10.09
CA LEU A 203 31.36 -1.26 9.80
C LEU A 203 30.38 -1.22 8.62
N LEU A 204 30.64 -1.98 7.57
CA LEU A 204 29.73 -2.08 6.42
C LEU A 204 28.40 -2.72 6.80
N SER A 205 28.42 -3.81 7.57
CA SER A 205 27.21 -4.45 8.07
C SER A 205 26.39 -3.51 8.97
N ALA A 206 27.06 -2.77 9.86
CA ALA A 206 26.41 -1.76 10.69
C ALA A 206 25.76 -0.66 9.82
N GLY A 207 26.45 -0.16 8.80
CA GLY A 207 25.91 0.80 7.83
C GLY A 207 24.69 0.27 7.08
N LEU A 208 24.73 -0.97 6.60
CA LEU A 208 23.61 -1.64 5.92
C LEU A 208 22.39 -1.80 6.84
N VAL A 209 22.61 -2.20 8.09
CA VAL A 209 21.54 -2.32 9.10
C VAL A 209 20.93 -0.94 9.39
N ILE A 210 21.73 0.10 9.58
CA ILE A 210 21.24 1.47 9.81
C ILE A 210 20.44 1.97 8.61
N ALA A 211 20.93 1.78 7.40
CA ALA A 211 20.23 2.17 6.17
C ALA A 211 18.91 1.41 6.00
N SER A 212 18.90 0.11 6.31
CA SER A 212 17.69 -0.73 6.31
C SER A 212 16.66 -0.22 7.32
N LEU A 213 17.08 0.10 8.56
CA LEU A 213 16.20 0.69 9.56
C LEU A 213 15.63 2.03 9.12
N PHE A 214 16.43 2.90 8.49
CA PHE A 214 15.95 4.17 7.96
C PHE A 214 14.88 3.96 6.87
N CYS A 215 15.09 3.00 5.97
CA CYS A 215 14.09 2.62 4.98
C CYS A 215 12.78 2.16 5.64
N MET A 216 12.85 1.31 6.66
CA MET A 216 11.65 0.88 7.40
C MET A 216 10.92 2.02 8.09
N VAL A 217 11.66 2.99 8.67
CA VAL A 217 11.07 4.20 9.27
C VAL A 217 10.36 5.04 8.22
N ARG A 218 10.97 5.23 7.04
CA ARG A 218 10.35 5.95 5.93
C ARG A 218 9.11 5.22 5.39
N ALA A 219 9.16 3.91 5.24
CA ALA A 219 8.01 3.10 4.85
C ALA A 219 6.82 3.28 5.83
N GLN A 220 7.10 3.34 7.14
CA GLN A 220 6.06 3.61 8.15
C GLN A 220 5.49 5.03 8.05
N LEU A 221 6.31 6.02 7.71
CA LEU A 221 5.84 7.39 7.51
C LEU A 221 4.85 7.47 6.35
N TYR A 222 5.14 6.85 5.21
CA TYR A 222 4.21 6.81 4.07
C TYR A 222 2.91 6.06 4.39
N LYS A 223 2.97 5.00 5.21
CA LYS A 223 1.77 4.32 5.71
C LYS A 223 0.90 5.24 6.57
N ARG A 224 1.50 6.16 7.35
CA ARG A 224 0.74 7.15 8.13
C ARG A 224 0.05 8.17 7.24
N TYR A 225 0.79 8.75 6.28
CA TYR A 225 0.21 9.66 5.29
C TYR A 225 -0.91 9.00 4.49
N GLN A 226 -0.77 7.71 4.17
CA GLN A 226 -1.82 6.92 3.52
C GLN A 226 -3.10 6.84 4.37
N ILE A 227 -2.98 6.66 5.69
CA ILE A 227 -4.11 6.59 6.62
C ILE A 227 -4.77 7.97 6.78
N GLU A 228 -3.97 9.02 6.93
CA GLU A 228 -4.48 10.39 7.08
C GLU A 228 -5.22 10.83 5.81
N GLU A 229 -4.61 10.64 4.65
CA GLU A 229 -5.19 11.02 3.36
C GLU A 229 -6.48 10.26 3.05
N ILE A 230 -6.55 8.97 3.36
CA ILE A 230 -7.78 8.21 3.08
C ILE A 230 -8.92 8.64 4.00
N VAL A 231 -8.62 8.96 5.25
CA VAL A 231 -9.60 9.44 6.21
C VAL A 231 -10.10 10.82 5.81
N ALA A 232 -9.19 11.74 5.47
CA ALA A 232 -9.54 13.07 4.98
C ALA A 232 -10.41 13.01 3.71
N THR A 233 -10.00 12.19 2.72
CA THR A 233 -10.72 12.01 1.46
C THR A 233 -12.16 11.54 1.69
N VAL A 234 -12.34 10.49 2.50
CA VAL A 234 -13.67 9.92 2.77
C VAL A 234 -14.53 10.85 3.62
N ALA A 235 -13.96 11.48 4.64
CA ALA A 235 -14.70 12.43 5.48
C ALA A 235 -15.19 13.62 4.64
N HIS A 236 -14.33 14.18 3.80
CA HIS A 236 -14.68 15.26 2.89
C HIS A 236 -15.77 14.86 1.90
N TRP A 237 -15.64 13.69 1.26
CA TRP A 237 -16.66 13.15 0.36
C TRP A 237 -18.00 12.95 1.06
N LEU A 238 -17.99 12.44 2.30
CA LEU A 238 -19.20 12.19 3.07
C LEU A 238 -19.95 13.49 3.37
N VAL A 239 -19.24 14.55 3.75
CA VAL A 239 -19.81 15.86 4.05
C VAL A 239 -20.41 16.50 2.80
N LEU A 240 -19.71 16.44 1.66
CA LEU A 240 -20.13 17.13 0.43
C LEU A 240 -21.16 16.38 -0.40
N VAL A 241 -21.00 15.06 -0.55
CA VAL A 241 -21.73 14.25 -1.54
C VAL A 241 -22.50 13.11 -0.89
N GLY A 242 -21.90 12.43 0.09
CA GLY A 242 -22.50 11.27 0.74
C GLY A 242 -23.77 11.60 1.52
N ARG A 243 -23.75 12.67 2.32
CA ARG A 243 -24.86 13.06 3.20
C ARG A 243 -26.13 13.44 2.42
N PRO A 244 -26.10 14.31 1.39
CA PRO A 244 -27.30 14.62 0.61
C PRO A 244 -27.96 13.38 0.01
N ARG A 245 -27.16 12.47 -0.59
CA ARG A 245 -27.68 11.24 -1.21
C ARG A 245 -28.26 10.27 -0.21
N LEU A 246 -27.66 10.12 0.98
CA LEU A 246 -28.18 9.24 2.02
C LEU A 246 -29.49 9.77 2.62
N LEU A 247 -29.63 11.10 2.75
CA LEU A 247 -30.88 11.72 3.18
C LEU A 247 -32.01 11.57 2.15
N GLU A 248 -31.69 11.58 0.85
CA GLU A 248 -32.66 11.29 -0.21
C GLU A 248 -33.16 9.84 -0.16
N ILE A 249 -32.25 8.88 0.07
CA ILE A 249 -32.61 7.46 0.24
C ILE A 249 -33.51 7.27 1.47
N ASP A 250 -33.13 7.85 2.62
CA ASP A 250 -33.92 7.71 3.85
C ASP A 250 -35.32 8.35 3.69
N LYS A 251 -35.45 9.46 2.97
CA LYS A 251 -36.77 10.03 2.64
C LYS A 251 -37.60 9.07 1.78
N GLY A 252 -37.01 8.48 0.75
CA GLY A 252 -37.69 7.51 -0.11
C GLY A 252 -38.13 6.25 0.65
N ASP A 253 -37.31 5.75 1.57
CA ASP A 253 -37.63 4.60 2.41
C ASP A 253 -38.77 4.90 3.40
N VAL A 254 -38.81 6.12 3.95
CA VAL A 254 -39.90 6.58 4.83
C VAL A 254 -41.21 6.74 4.05
N GLU A 255 -41.18 7.37 2.88
CA GLU A 255 -42.36 7.52 2.01
C GLU A 255 -42.93 6.17 1.57
N LEU A 256 -42.05 5.21 1.21
CA LEU A 256 -42.46 3.83 0.88
C LEU A 256 -43.09 3.10 2.07
N GLN A 257 -42.61 3.33 3.29
CA GLN A 257 -43.21 2.76 4.51
C GLN A 257 -44.57 3.38 4.82
N GLU A 258 -44.74 4.69 4.63
CA GLU A 258 -46.03 5.37 4.82
C GLU A 258 -47.07 4.93 3.78
N LEU A 259 -46.69 4.78 2.51
CA LEU A 259 -47.54 4.23 1.46
C LEU A 259 -48.01 2.80 1.78
N ARG A 260 -47.11 1.95 2.31
CA ARG A 260 -47.48 0.59 2.75
C ARG A 260 -48.45 0.60 3.94
N ARG A 261 -48.29 1.53 4.89
CA ARG A 261 -49.20 1.67 6.04
C ARG A 261 -50.57 2.23 5.65
N GLY A 262 -50.61 3.16 4.69
CA GLY A 262 -51.85 3.71 4.13
C GLY A 262 -52.66 2.68 3.32
N SER A 263 -51.97 1.76 2.62
CA SER A 263 -52.62 0.72 1.82
C SER A 263 -53.29 -0.40 2.65
N THR A 264 -52.98 -0.52 3.94
CA THR A 264 -53.63 -1.50 4.84
C THR A 264 -54.94 -1.00 5.47
N ALA A 265 -55.36 0.24 5.23
CA ALA A 265 -56.47 0.86 5.97
C ALA A 265 -57.87 0.72 5.34
N THR A 266 -58.03 0.10 4.16
CA THR A 266 -59.37 -0.02 3.52
C THR A 266 -59.55 -1.35 2.78
N VAL A 267 -59.79 -2.42 3.53
CA VAL A 267 -60.64 -3.50 3.03
C VAL A 267 -61.97 -3.37 3.78
N PRO A 268 -62.99 -2.73 3.19
CA PRO A 268 -64.32 -2.73 3.78
C PRO A 268 -64.85 -4.16 3.76
N ASP A 269 -65.18 -4.68 4.94
CA ASP A 269 -65.89 -5.94 5.11
C ASP A 269 -67.12 -5.94 4.19
N GLN A 270 -67.12 -6.84 3.20
CA GLN A 270 -68.32 -7.09 2.42
C GLN A 270 -69.33 -7.84 3.30
N PRO A 271 -70.50 -7.27 3.59
CA PRO A 271 -71.54 -7.99 4.29
C PRO A 271 -72.09 -9.11 3.39
N SER A 272 -72.08 -10.32 3.93
CA SER A 272 -72.66 -11.55 3.38
C SER A 272 -74.18 -11.52 3.34
#